data_AF-A0A4R4D085-F1
#
_entry.id   AF-A0A4R4D085-F1
#
_cell.length_a   1.000
_cell.length_b   1.000
_cell.length_c   1.000
_cell.angle_alpha   90.00
_cell.angle_beta   90.00
_cell.angle_gamma   90.00
#
_symmetry.space_group_name_H-M   'P 1'
#
loop_
_entity.id
_entity.type
_entity.pdbx_description
1 polymer ?
#
loop_
_entity_poly.entity_id
_entity_poly.type
_entity_poly.pdbx_seq_one_letter_code
_entity_poly.pdbx_strand_id
1 'polypeptide(L)'
;MTRPGSSNKEAKQKSQAMLDEVSGKFEAIQLYRQLAESIDHQLAIEVLKDIVNEECVHAGEFLRLRKELVPDEERYCLEGTQEVEEEIKKKP
;
A
#
# COMPACT_ATOMS: atom_id res chain seq x y z
N MET A 1 0.67 17.91 30.56
CA MET A 1 -0.26 18.59 29.62
C MET A 1 0.44 18.71 28.28
N THR A 2 0.19 17.80 27.34
CA THR A 2 0.69 17.89 25.97
C THR A 2 -0.17 18.90 25.19
N ARG A 3 0.47 19.76 24.39
CA ARG A 3 -0.22 20.83 23.64
C ARG A 3 -1.18 20.22 22.60
N PRO A 4 -2.42 20.73 22.42
CA PRO A 4 -3.42 20.17 21.51
C PRO A 4 -3.05 20.18 20.01
N GLY A 5 -1.92 20.80 19.63
CA GLY A 5 -1.50 20.93 18.24
C GLY A 5 -0.35 20.01 17.80
N SER A 6 0.34 19.31 18.71
CA SER A 6 1.48 18.46 18.32
C SER A 6 1.05 17.06 17.85
N SER A 7 -0.08 16.55 18.34
CA SER A 7 -0.55 15.19 18.02
C SER A 7 -0.94 15.02 16.55
N ASN A 8 -1.51 16.06 15.92
CA ASN A 8 -2.00 15.99 14.54
C ASN A 8 -0.84 16.04 13.52
N LYS A 9 0.22 16.81 13.80
CA LYS A 9 1.39 16.88 12.91
C LYS A 9 2.19 15.58 12.92
N GLU A 10 2.39 15.00 14.10
CA GLU A 10 3.12 13.73 14.25
C GLU A 10 2.34 12.56 13.64
N ALA A 11 1.02 12.49 13.83
CA ALA A 11 0.17 11.48 13.20
C ALA A 11 0.22 11.58 11.67
N LYS A 12 0.13 12.79 11.10
CA LYS A 12 0.27 13.00 9.65
C LYS A 12 1.62 12.59 9.10
N GLN A 13 2.71 12.87 9.83
CA GLN A 13 4.05 12.42 9.43
C GLN A 13 4.17 10.90 9.43
N LYS A 14 3.58 10.22 10.42
CA LYS A 14 3.53 8.75 10.46
C LYS A 14 2.67 8.17 9.32
N SER A 15 1.52 8.78 9.03
CA SER A 15 0.68 8.40 7.88
C SER A 15 1.45 8.53 6.57
N GLN A 16 2.14 9.66 6.38
CA GLN A 16 2.93 9.91 5.17
C GLN A 16 4.04 8.88 5.02
N ALA A 17 4.82 8.61 6.08
CA ALA A 17 5.87 7.60 6.02
C ALA A 17 5.32 6.21 5.63
N MET A 18 4.13 5.83 6.11
CA MET A 18 3.51 4.57 5.71
C MET A 18 3.05 4.56 4.25
N LEU A 19 2.58 5.70 3.74
CA LEU A 19 2.27 5.84 2.31
C LEU A 19 3.55 5.75 1.46
N ASP A 20 4.65 6.34 1.92
CA ASP A 20 5.95 6.26 1.27
C ASP A 20 6.45 4.81 1.21
N GLU A 21 6.32 4.05 2.30
CA GLU A 21 6.61 2.62 2.32
C GLU A 21 5.73 1.85 1.33
N VAL A 22 4.40 2.04 1.36
CA VAL A 22 3.48 1.39 0.39
C VAL A 22 3.86 1.72 -1.05
N SER A 23 4.20 2.98 -1.34
CA SER A 23 4.66 3.40 -2.66
C SER A 23 5.95 2.69 -3.07
N GLY A 24 6.95 2.62 -2.19
CA GLY A 24 8.20 1.91 -2.45
C GLY A 24 7.99 0.41 -2.69
N LYS A 25 7.02 -0.21 -2.01
CA LYS A 25 6.65 -1.60 -2.24
C LYS A 25 6.02 -1.83 -3.60
N PHE A 26 5.14 -0.94 -4.06
CA PHE A 26 4.60 -1.04 -5.43
C PHE A 26 5.65 -0.76 -6.52
N GLU A 27 6.61 0.12 -6.27
CA GLU A 27 7.76 0.32 -7.16
C GLU A 27 8.62 -0.95 -7.25
N ALA A 28 8.93 -1.57 -6.11
CA ALA A 28 9.66 -2.83 -6.05
C ALA A 28 8.91 -3.95 -6.81
N ILE A 29 7.60 -4.10 -6.57
CA ILE A 29 6.75 -5.04 -7.31
C ILE A 29 6.84 -4.82 -8.81
N GLN A 30 6.74 -3.57 -9.27
CA GLN A 30 6.80 -3.23 -10.69
C GLN A 30 8.17 -3.62 -11.28
N LEU A 31 9.27 -3.21 -10.64
CA LEU A 31 10.63 -3.48 -11.13
C LEU A 31 10.95 -4.97 -11.17
N TYR A 32 10.61 -5.71 -10.13
CA TYR A 32 10.91 -7.15 -10.05
C TYR A 32 10.05 -7.98 -10.99
N ARG A 33 8.79 -7.60 -11.19
CA ARG A 33 7.93 -8.24 -12.20
C ARG A 33 8.49 -8.04 -13.60
N GLN A 34 8.85 -6.81 -13.95
CA GLN A 34 9.45 -6.51 -15.26
C GLN A 34 10.77 -7.27 -15.45
N LEU A 35 11.61 -7.37 -14.41
CA LEU A 35 12.84 -8.15 -14.49
C LEU A 35 12.55 -9.64 -14.71
N ALA A 36 11.60 -10.22 -13.97
CA ALA A 36 11.20 -11.62 -14.12
C ALA A 36 10.63 -11.92 -15.51
N GLU A 37 9.93 -10.98 -16.12
CA GLU A 37 9.40 -11.08 -17.49
C GLU A 37 10.49 -10.92 -18.58
N SER A 38 11.68 -10.43 -18.23
CA SER A 38 12.76 -10.10 -19.18
C SER A 38 13.91 -11.11 -19.25
N ILE A 39 13.90 -12.15 -18.41
CA ILE A 39 14.98 -13.14 -18.28
C ILE A 39 14.46 -14.57 -18.49
N ASP A 40 15.35 -15.47 -18.93
CA ASP A 40 15.02 -16.89 -19.15
C ASP A 40 15.48 -17.84 -18.02
N HIS A 41 16.21 -17.31 -17.02
CA HIS A 41 16.79 -18.14 -15.95
C HIS A 41 15.72 -18.55 -14.92
N GLN A 42 15.25 -19.80 -14.99
CA GLN A 42 14.11 -20.31 -14.22
C GLN A 42 14.18 -20.01 -12.71
N LEU A 43 15.30 -20.33 -12.04
CA LEU A 43 15.44 -20.05 -10.61
C LEU A 43 15.33 -18.55 -10.29
N ALA A 44 15.81 -17.67 -11.17
CA ALA A 44 15.76 -16.23 -10.92
C ALA A 44 14.31 -15.72 -11.06
N ILE A 45 13.55 -16.25 -12.03
CA ILE A 45 12.14 -15.94 -12.20
C ILE A 45 11.33 -16.38 -10.98
N GLU A 46 11.58 -17.59 -10.45
CA GLU A 46 10.90 -18.11 -9.25
C GLU A 46 11.16 -17.21 -8.04
N VAL A 47 12.43 -16.91 -7.76
CA VAL A 47 12.81 -16.03 -6.66
C VAL A 47 12.18 -14.64 -6.80
N LEU A 48 12.20 -14.05 -8.00
CA LEU A 48 11.60 -12.72 -8.22
C LEU A 48 10.08 -12.72 -8.03
N LYS A 49 9.38 -13.79 -8.43
CA LYS A 49 7.94 -13.93 -8.20
C LYS A 49 7.62 -14.05 -6.72
N ASP A 50 8.43 -14.79 -5.97
CA ASP A 50 8.27 -14.90 -4.52
C ASP A 50 8.47 -13.54 -3.85
N ILE A 51 9.52 -12.80 -4.21
CA ILE A 51 9.74 -11.43 -3.74
C ILE A 51 8.54 -10.53 -4.06
N VAL A 52 8.01 -10.58 -5.30
CA VAL A 52 6.83 -9.80 -5.70
C VAL A 52 5.61 -10.12 -4.82
N ASN A 53 5.41 -11.40 -4.46
CA ASN A 53 4.31 -11.80 -3.59
C ASN A 53 4.51 -11.29 -2.15
N GLU A 54 5.74 -11.34 -1.62
CA GLU A 54 6.09 -10.82 -0.30
C GLU A 54 5.87 -9.30 -0.21
N GLU A 55 6.27 -8.55 -1.24
CA GLU A 55 6.07 -7.09 -1.23
C GLU A 55 4.58 -6.70 -1.29
N CYS A 56 3.71 -7.54 -1.88
CA CYS A 56 2.26 -7.34 -1.78
C CYS A 56 1.76 -7.50 -0.33
N VAL A 57 2.32 -8.45 0.42
CA VAL A 57 2.00 -8.65 1.84
C VAL A 57 2.46 -7.45 2.66
N HIS A 58 3.72 -7.02 2.48
CA HIS A 58 4.27 -5.85 3.17
C HIS A 58 3.45 -4.57 2.90
N ALA A 59 3.03 -4.34 1.65
CA ALA A 59 2.14 -3.21 1.33
C ALA A 59 0.82 -3.29 2.13
N GLY A 60 0.23 -4.49 2.25
CA GLY A 60 -0.95 -4.73 3.07
C GLY A 60 -0.74 -4.44 4.56
N GLU A 61 0.40 -4.86 5.12
CA GLU A 61 0.76 -4.61 6.53
C GLU A 61 0.85 -3.11 6.83
N PHE A 62 1.53 -2.33 5.98
CA PHE A 62 1.63 -0.88 6.14
C PHE A 62 0.28 -0.19 6.01
N LEU A 63 -0.55 -0.58 5.04
CA LEU A 63 -1.90 -0.03 4.88
C LEU A 63 -2.77 -0.30 6.12
N ARG A 64 -2.73 -1.51 6.68
CA ARG A 64 -3.47 -1.85 7.90
C ARG A 64 -2.95 -1.07 9.11
N LEU A 65 -1.63 -0.95 9.25
CA LEU A 65 -1.03 -0.21 10.35
C LEU A 65 -1.35 1.29 10.25
N ARG A 66 -1.36 1.86 9.04
CA ARG A 66 -1.75 3.25 8.80
C ARG A 66 -3.18 3.54 9.28
N LYS A 67 -4.12 2.63 8.99
CA LYS A 67 -5.50 2.74 9.47
C LYS A 67 -5.61 2.74 11.00
N GLU A 68 -4.72 2.02 11.70
CA GLU A 68 -4.67 2.04 13.16
C GLU A 68 -4.18 3.39 13.71
N LEU A 69 -3.13 3.95 13.08
CA LEU A 69 -2.48 5.15 13.61
C LEU A 69 -3.19 6.44 13.21
N VAL A 70 -3.87 6.47 12.05
CA VAL A 70 -4.55 7.66 11.51
C VAL A 70 -5.97 7.30 11.02
N PRO A 71 -6.88 6.94 11.94
CA PRO A 71 -8.23 6.48 11.59
C PRO A 71 -9.09 7.55 10.90
N ASP A 72 -8.82 8.84 11.13
CA ASP A 72 -9.56 9.93 10.49
C ASP A 72 -9.42 9.96 8.95
N GLU A 73 -8.33 9.40 8.43
CA GLU A 73 -8.08 9.30 6.98
C GLU A 73 -8.76 8.08 6.34
N GLU A 74 -9.24 7.12 7.15
CA GLU A 74 -9.92 5.91 6.68
C GLU A 74 -11.18 6.23 5.87
N ARG A 75 -11.88 7.31 6.24
CA ARG A 75 -13.11 7.74 5.56
C ARG A 75 -12.95 7.87 4.04
N TYR A 76 -11.79 8.34 3.58
CA TYR A 76 -11.51 8.53 2.16
C TYR A 76 -11.32 7.18 1.45
N CYS A 77 -10.70 6.20 2.11
CA CYS A 77 -10.58 4.85 1.57
C CYS A 77 -11.94 4.15 1.48
N LEU A 78 -12.82 4.36 2.47
CA LEU A 78 -14.18 3.82 2.46
C LEU A 78 -15.02 4.45 1.35
N GLU A 79 -14.97 5.77 1.19
CA GLU A 79 -15.64 6.52 0.12
C GLU A 79 -15.20 5.99 -1.25
N GLY A 80 -13.89 5.91 -1.52
CA GLY A 80 -13.39 5.37 -2.80
C GLY A 80 -13.76 3.90 -3.04
N THR A 81 -13.85 3.09 -1.99
CA THR A 81 -14.33 1.69 -2.12
C THR A 81 -15.80 1.66 -2.52
N GLN A 82 -16.63 2.51 -1.90
CA GLN A 82 -18.06 2.61 -2.22
C GLN A 82 -18.27 3.10 -3.66
N GLU A 83 -17.50 4.10 -4.12
CA GLU A 83 -17.55 4.58 -5.50
C GLU A 83 -17.33 3.44 -6.51
N VAL A 84 -16.32 2.61 -6.28
CA VAL A 84 -16.03 1.46 -7.17
C VAL A 84 -17.13 0.40 -7.10
N GLU A 85 -17.67 0.09 -5.91
CA GLU A 85 -18.79 -0.84 -5.74
C GLU A 85 -20.05 -0.37 -6.47
N GLU A 86 -20.33 0.93 -6.47
CA GLU A 86 -21.42 1.52 -7.23
C GLU A 86 -21.19 1.39 -8.75
N GLU A 87 -19.96 1.63 -9.23
CA GLU A 87 -19.62 1.43 -10.65
C GLU A 87 -19.71 -0.03 -11.08
N ILE A 88 -19.35 -0.98 -10.22
CA ILE A 88 -19.52 -2.42 -10.49
C ILE A 88 -21.02 -2.76 -10.63
N LYS A 89 -21.87 -2.28 -9.73
CA LYS A 89 -23.33 -2.53 -9.77
C LYS A 89 -24.01 -1.91 -10.98
N LYS A 90 -23.47 -0.83 -11.55
CA LYS A 90 -23.97 -0.20 -12.77
C LYS A 90 -23.64 -1.01 -14.04
N LYS A 91 -22.65 -1.90 -13.99
CA LYS A 91 -22.30 -2.76 -15.12
C LYS A 91 -23.15 -4.05 -15.08
N PRO A 92 -23.86 -4.40 -16.17
CA PRO A 92 -24.68 -5.60 -16.25
C PRO A 92 -23.84 -6.89 -16.25
#